data_AF-A0A7S2DMQ5-F1
#
_entry.id   AF-A0A7S2DMQ5-F1
#
_cell.length_a   1.000
_cell.length_b   1.000
_cell.length_c   1.000
_cell.angle_alpha   90.00
_cell.angle_beta   90.00
_cell.angle_gamma   90.00
#
_symmetry.space_group_name_H-M   'P 1'
#
loop_
_entity.id
_entity.type
_entity.pdbx_description
1 polymer ?
#
loop_
_entity_poly.entity_id
_entity_poly.type
_entity_poly.pdbx_seq_one_letter_code
_entity_poly.pdbx_strand_id
1 'polypeptide(L)'
;MDTEGAARAWVYAVLYPQAEPSEVNNDGRSFHEVLQSGVLLCKLLNRISPGMIHRIKETDKAWDCIENIGNYTKACEKLGVVPTFDTPDLYENKNMRVVAQNIYSLARMARSKRFAGPLLAAPVYTMPV
;
A
#
# COMPACT_ATOMS: atom_id res chain seq x y z
N MET A 1 5.52 13.67 12.08
CA MET A 1 5.18 13.50 10.66
C MET A 1 4.58 12.11 10.50
N ASP A 2 3.26 12.05 10.31
CA ASP A 2 2.47 10.83 10.24
C ASP A 2 2.61 10.16 8.87
N THR A 3 3.60 9.28 8.76
CA THR A 3 3.91 8.51 7.53
C THR A 3 2.73 7.65 7.07
N GLU A 4 1.89 7.21 8.00
CA GLU A 4 0.72 6.38 7.74
C GLU A 4 -0.40 7.15 7.02
N GLY A 5 -0.64 8.40 7.42
CA GLY A 5 -1.67 9.24 6.79
C GLY A 5 -1.35 9.56 5.32
N ALA A 6 -0.09 9.89 5.05
CA ALA A 6 0.36 10.12 3.67
C ALA A 6 0.36 8.82 2.83
N ALA A 7 0.82 7.70 3.40
CA ALA A 7 0.76 6.40 2.74
C ALA A 7 -0.70 6.03 2.38
N ARG A 8 -1.64 6.20 3.33
CA ARG A 8 -3.07 6.00 3.11
C ARG A 8 -3.57 6.83 1.94
N ALA A 9 -3.37 8.14 1.98
CA ALA A 9 -3.87 9.05 0.95
C ALA A 9 -3.40 8.64 -0.44
N TRP A 10 -2.14 8.23 -0.57
CA TRP A 10 -1.60 7.76 -1.84
C TRP A 10 -2.20 6.44 -2.32
N VAL A 11 -2.36 5.45 -1.44
CA VAL A 11 -3.01 4.17 -1.81
C VAL A 11 -4.40 4.43 -2.39
N TYR A 12 -5.19 5.28 -1.72
CA TYR A 12 -6.52 5.66 -2.21
C TYR A 12 -6.46 6.40 -3.53
N ALA A 13 -5.55 7.37 -3.68
CA ALA A 13 -5.43 8.15 -4.91
C ALA A 13 -4.99 7.29 -6.12
N VAL A 14 -4.20 6.23 -5.90
CA VAL A 14 -3.82 5.28 -6.96
C VAL A 14 -4.98 4.36 -7.35
N LEU A 15 -5.75 3.89 -6.36
CA LEU A 15 -6.85 2.95 -6.59
C LEU A 15 -8.13 3.62 -7.09
N TYR A 16 -8.41 4.82 -6.60
CA TYR A 16 -9.62 5.59 -6.85
C TYR A 16 -9.26 7.00 -7.34
N PRO A 17 -8.70 7.14 -8.55
CA PRO A 17 -8.30 8.44 -9.09
C PRO A 17 -9.47 9.41 -9.36
N GLN A 18 -10.71 8.94 -9.25
CA GLN A 18 -11.96 9.69 -9.48
C GLN A 18 -12.77 9.92 -8.19
N ALA A 19 -12.31 9.43 -7.03
CA ALA A 19 -13.02 9.60 -5.77
C ALA A 19 -12.68 10.96 -5.14
N GLU A 20 -13.68 11.62 -4.53
CA GLU A 20 -13.44 12.90 -3.87
C GLU A 20 -12.66 12.70 -2.55
N PRO A 21 -11.68 13.57 -2.22
CA PRO A 21 -10.85 13.44 -1.01
C PRO A 21 -11.64 13.39 0.31
N SER A 22 -12.87 13.89 0.31
CA SER A 22 -13.82 13.92 1.42
C SER A 22 -14.43 12.56 1.76
N GLU A 23 -14.45 11.60 0.82
CA GLU A 23 -15.01 10.26 1.03
C GLU A 23 -13.97 9.28 1.58
N VAL A 24 -12.72 9.39 1.12
CA VAL A 24 -11.62 8.48 1.48
C VAL A 24 -11.07 8.66 2.90
N ASN A 25 -11.32 9.82 3.51
CA ASN A 25 -10.91 10.15 4.88
C ASN A 25 -12.02 9.92 5.93
N ASN A 26 -13.27 9.67 5.51
CA ASN A 26 -14.45 9.71 6.40
C ASN A 26 -14.97 8.35 6.87
N ASP A 27 -14.35 7.24 6.45
CA ASP A 27 -14.84 5.90 6.79
C ASP A 27 -14.58 5.52 8.27
N GLY A 28 -13.92 6.38 9.06
CA GLY A 28 -13.61 6.16 10.48
C GLY A 28 -12.59 5.05 10.76
N ARG A 29 -12.35 4.15 9.81
CA ARG A 29 -11.37 3.06 9.91
C ARG A 29 -9.94 3.57 9.89
N SER A 30 -9.10 2.97 10.72
CA SER A 30 -7.66 3.19 10.80
C SER A 30 -6.91 2.68 9.56
N PHE A 31 -5.66 3.12 9.38
CA PHE A 31 -4.81 2.66 8.29
C PHE A 31 -4.58 1.14 8.33
N HIS A 32 -4.48 0.58 9.54
CA HIS A 32 -4.38 -0.86 9.78
C HIS A 32 -5.64 -1.60 9.31
N GLU A 33 -6.82 -1.21 9.77
CA GLU A 33 -8.09 -1.88 9.42
C GLU A 33 -8.35 -1.92 7.91
N VAL A 34 -7.95 -0.86 7.21
CA VAL A 34 -8.08 -0.77 5.74
C VAL A 34 -7.14 -1.78 5.05
N LEU A 35 -5.91 -1.93 5.52
CA LEU A 35 -4.89 -2.77 4.87
C LEU A 35 -4.84 -4.21 5.40
N GLN A 36 -5.42 -4.50 6.57
CA GLN A 36 -5.33 -5.78 7.27
C GLN A 36 -5.80 -6.97 6.42
N SER A 37 -6.79 -6.76 5.54
CA SER A 37 -7.30 -7.78 4.62
C SER A 37 -6.29 -8.21 3.54
N GLY A 38 -5.26 -7.39 3.28
CA GLY A 38 -4.31 -7.54 2.18
C GLY A 38 -4.91 -7.29 0.79
N VAL A 39 -6.24 -7.17 0.66
CA VAL A 39 -6.95 -6.99 -0.62
C VAL A 39 -6.53 -5.69 -1.30
N LEU A 40 -6.53 -4.58 -0.56
CA LEU A 40 -6.15 -3.27 -1.08
C LEU A 40 -4.68 -3.23 -1.52
N LEU A 41 -3.79 -3.89 -0.78
CA LEU A 41 -2.38 -4.01 -1.17
C LEU A 41 -2.21 -4.80 -2.47
N CYS A 42 -2.93 -5.90 -2.62
CA CYS A 42 -2.90 -6.68 -3.86
C CYS A 42 -3.44 -5.88 -5.05
N LYS A 43 -4.56 -5.16 -4.86
CA LYS A 43 -5.16 -4.28 -5.89
C LYS A 43 -4.20 -3.15 -6.28
N LEU A 44 -3.51 -2.57 -5.30
CA LEU A 44 -2.53 -1.50 -5.51
C LEU A 44 -1.39 -1.97 -6.41
N LEU A 45 -0.84 -3.16 -6.13
CA LEU A 45 0.23 -3.72 -6.93
C LEU A 45 -0.22 -4.02 -8.37
N ASN A 46 -1.41 -4.60 -8.53
CA ASN A 46 -2.01 -4.84 -9.84
C ASN A 46 -2.29 -3.54 -10.62
N ARG A 47 -2.53 -2.43 -9.93
CA ARG A 47 -2.68 -1.13 -10.59
C ARG A 47 -1.36 -0.64 -11.18
N ILE A 48 -0.25 -0.85 -10.46
CA ILE A 48 1.10 -0.46 -10.88
C ILE A 48 1.63 -1.39 -11.97
N SER A 49 1.43 -2.70 -11.79
CA SER A 49 1.86 -3.75 -12.70
C SER A 49 0.71 -4.73 -12.90
N PRO A 50 -0.10 -4.57 -13.96
CA PRO A 50 -1.27 -5.41 -14.20
C PRO A 50 -0.90 -6.89 -14.31
N GLY A 51 -1.70 -7.74 -13.68
CA GLY A 51 -1.53 -9.20 -13.72
C GLY A 51 -0.49 -9.77 -12.74
N MET A 52 0.02 -9.00 -11.78
CA MET A 52 0.97 -9.53 -10.79
C MET A 52 0.33 -10.53 -9.82
N ILE A 53 -0.88 -10.23 -9.35
CA ILE A 53 -1.61 -11.03 -8.37
C ILE A 53 -2.97 -11.39 -8.99
N HIS A 54 -3.12 -12.64 -9.42
CA HIS A 54 -4.32 -13.08 -10.13
C HIS A 54 -5.48 -13.44 -9.18
N ARG A 55 -5.17 -13.94 -7.99
CA ARG A 55 -6.16 -14.39 -7.01
C ARG A 55 -6.06 -13.51 -5.77
N ILE A 56 -7.07 -12.68 -5.56
CA ILE A 56 -7.23 -11.86 -4.36
C ILE A 56 -8.46 -12.39 -3.65
N LYS A 57 -8.32 -12.76 -2.38
CA LYS A 57 -9.42 -13.33 -1.59
C LYS A 57 -10.09 -12.25 -0.77
N GLU A 58 -11.32 -11.88 -1.14
CA GLU A 58 -12.09 -10.83 -0.47
C GLU A 58 -12.98 -11.43 0.63
N THR A 59 -12.34 -12.03 1.65
CA THR A 59 -13.04 -12.64 2.79
C THR A 59 -12.38 -12.23 4.10
N ASP A 60 -13.15 -12.12 5.18
CA ASP A 60 -12.63 -11.80 6.53
C ASP A 60 -11.96 -12.99 7.25
N LYS A 61 -11.69 -14.09 6.54
CA LYS A 61 -11.03 -15.25 7.11
C LYS A 61 -9.54 -14.95 7.31
N ALA A 62 -9.06 -15.17 8.53
CA ALA A 62 -7.65 -14.96 8.91
C ALA A 62 -6.65 -15.55 7.91
N TRP A 63 -6.87 -16.81 7.51
CA TRP A 63 -6.02 -17.51 6.54
C TRP A 63 -5.95 -16.81 5.18
N ASP A 64 -7.08 -16.31 4.70
CA ASP A 64 -7.17 -15.65 3.40
C ASP A 64 -6.53 -14.25 3.45
N CYS A 65 -6.68 -13.51 4.55
CA CYS A 65 -5.97 -12.25 4.80
C CYS A 65 -4.44 -12.46 4.80
N ILE A 66 -3.96 -13.47 5.53
CA ILE A 66 -2.54 -13.83 5.60
C ILE A 66 -2.01 -14.22 4.21
N GLU A 67 -2.77 -15.01 3.46
CA GLU A 67 -2.39 -15.42 2.10
C GLU A 67 -2.31 -14.22 1.15
N ASN A 68 -3.26 -13.29 1.21
CA ASN A 68 -3.22 -12.05 0.42
C ASN A 68 -1.96 -11.24 0.72
N ILE A 69 -1.62 -11.05 2.00
CA ILE A 69 -0.42 -10.32 2.41
C ILE A 69 0.84 -11.01 1.88
N GLY A 70 0.92 -12.34 1.99
CA GLY A 70 2.03 -13.12 1.44
C GLY A 70 2.12 -13.08 -0.09
N ASN A 71 0.99 -13.01 -0.79
CA ASN A 71 0.97 -12.83 -2.24
C ASN A 71 1.46 -11.43 -2.64
N TYR A 72 1.09 -10.41 -1.87
CA TYR A 72 1.57 -9.05 -2.05
C TYR A 72 3.08 -8.95 -1.89
N THR A 73 3.66 -9.47 -0.81
CA THR A 73 5.12 -9.38 -0.56
C THR A 73 5.92 -10.08 -1.65
N LYS A 74 5.54 -11.30 -2.05
CA LYS A 74 6.17 -12.02 -3.18
C LYS A 74 6.09 -11.25 -4.49
N ALA A 75 4.98 -10.57 -4.71
CA ALA A 75 4.78 -9.80 -5.92
C ALA A 75 5.54 -8.45 -5.88
N CYS A 76 5.74 -7.84 -4.71
CA CYS A 76 6.69 -6.74 -4.54
C CYS A 76 8.11 -7.15 -4.95
N GLU A 77 8.59 -8.32 -4.51
CA GLU A 77 9.93 -8.80 -4.84
C GLU A 77 10.09 -8.99 -6.36
N LYS A 78 9.10 -9.59 -7.02
CA LYS A 78 9.06 -9.72 -8.49
C LYS A 78 9.07 -8.38 -9.21
N LEU A 79 8.50 -7.34 -8.61
CA LEU A 79 8.52 -5.98 -9.15
C LEU A 79 9.89 -5.29 -8.94
N GLY A 80 10.75 -5.85 -8.10
CA GLY A 80 12.04 -5.28 -7.70
C GLY A 80 11.98 -4.44 -6.42
N VAL A 81 10.92 -4.59 -5.62
CA VAL A 81 10.77 -3.93 -4.31
C VAL A 81 10.93 -4.96 -3.21
N VAL A 82 11.92 -4.77 -2.36
CA VAL A 82 12.09 -5.64 -1.18
C VAL A 82 11.02 -5.28 -0.15
N PRO A 83 10.15 -6.23 0.26
CA PRO A 83 9.21 -6.00 1.34
C PRO A 83 9.95 -5.72 2.64
N THR A 84 9.55 -4.66 3.35
CA THR A 84 10.18 -4.25 4.61
C THR A 84 9.41 -4.73 5.84
N PHE A 85 8.32 -5.48 5.64
CA PHE A 85 7.43 -5.96 6.70
C PHE A 85 7.04 -7.41 6.43
N ASP A 86 6.71 -8.12 7.50
CA ASP A 86 6.19 -9.48 7.45
C ASP A 86 4.68 -9.50 7.74
N THR A 87 4.02 -10.62 7.43
CA THR A 87 2.58 -10.81 7.67
C THR A 87 2.09 -10.34 9.06
N PRO A 88 2.73 -10.68 10.20
CA PRO A 88 2.25 -10.24 11.50
C PRO A 88 2.41 -8.73 11.75
N ASP A 89 3.33 -8.05 11.07
CA ASP A 89 3.49 -6.59 11.20
C ASP A 89 2.24 -5.85 10.76
N LEU A 90 1.61 -6.35 9.69
CA LEU A 90 0.35 -5.84 9.17
C LEU A 90 -0.85 -6.53 9.82
N TYR A 91 -0.94 -7.85 9.83
CA TYR A 91 -2.15 -8.54 10.29
C TYR A 91 -2.44 -8.33 11.78
N GLU A 92 -1.41 -8.40 12.64
CA GLU A 92 -1.53 -8.22 14.10
C GLU A 92 -1.23 -6.78 14.55
N ASN A 93 -1.03 -5.83 13.61
CA ASN A 93 -0.66 -4.45 13.91
C ASN A 93 0.63 -4.33 14.75
N LYS A 94 1.61 -5.24 14.58
CA LYS A 94 2.86 -5.15 15.35
C LYS A 94 3.69 -3.93 14.97
N ASN A 95 3.72 -3.58 13.68
CA ASN A 95 4.56 -2.49 13.21
C ASN A 95 4.05 -1.87 11.89
N MET A 96 3.04 -1.01 11.97
CA MET A 96 2.51 -0.31 10.80
C MET A 96 3.48 0.72 10.20
N ARG A 97 4.52 1.12 10.93
CA ARG A 97 5.55 2.03 10.41
C ARG A 97 6.34 1.36 9.29
N VAL A 98 6.72 0.10 9.42
CA VAL A 98 7.45 -0.63 8.36
C VAL A 98 6.54 -0.95 7.17
N VAL A 99 5.24 -1.13 7.40
CA VAL A 99 4.23 -1.27 6.33
C VAL A 99 4.13 0.02 5.53
N ALA A 100 4.01 1.17 6.21
CA ALA A 100 4.00 2.47 5.55
C ALA A 100 5.28 2.68 4.73
N GLN A 101 6.46 2.39 5.30
CA GLN A 101 7.74 2.46 4.58
C GLN A 101 7.78 1.59 3.31
N ASN A 102 7.19 0.40 3.34
CA ASN A 102 7.09 -0.42 2.14
C ASN A 102 6.25 0.25 1.05
N ILE A 103 5.14 0.88 1.41
CA ILE A 103 4.29 1.63 0.47
C ILE A 103 5.07 2.80 -0.15
N TYR A 104 5.90 3.51 0.62
CA TYR A 104 6.81 4.53 0.07
C TYR A 104 7.81 3.94 -0.95
N SER A 105 8.42 2.80 -0.63
CA SER A 105 9.33 2.11 -1.55
C SER A 105 8.61 1.67 -2.83
N LEU A 106 7.38 1.18 -2.70
CA LEU A 106 6.53 0.81 -3.83
C LEU A 106 6.17 2.03 -4.69
N ALA A 107 5.78 3.16 -4.07
CA ALA A 107 5.47 4.39 -4.79
C ALA A 107 6.66 4.91 -5.61
N ARG A 108 7.88 4.83 -5.04
CA ARG A 108 9.12 5.16 -5.75
C ARG A 108 9.38 4.23 -6.92
N MET A 109 9.13 2.92 -6.76
CA MET A 109 9.26 1.95 -7.85
C MET A 109 8.23 2.19 -8.96
N ALA A 110 6.98 2.47 -8.60
CA ALA A 110 5.93 2.80 -9.56
C ALA A 110 6.36 3.96 -10.47
N ARG A 111 6.92 5.03 -9.88
CA ARG A 111 7.49 6.15 -10.62
C ARG A 111 8.61 5.70 -11.58
N SER A 112 9.53 4.85 -11.13
CA SER A 112 10.61 4.31 -11.97
C SER A 112 10.07 3.57 -13.20
N LYS A 113 8.96 2.85 -13.05
CA LYS A 113 8.25 2.14 -14.12
C LYS A 113 7.37 3.04 -15.01
N ARG A 114 7.52 4.37 -14.93
CA ARG A 114 6.70 5.37 -15.64
C ARG A 114 5.19 5.29 -15.33
N PHE A 115 4.83 4.82 -14.14
CA PHE A 115 3.44 4.83 -13.70
C PHE A 115 2.95 6.27 -13.54
N ALA A 116 1.91 6.66 -14.28
CA ALA A 116 1.33 8.02 -14.31
C ALA A 116 0.42 8.33 -13.09
N GLY A 117 0.67 7.69 -11.95
CA GLY A 117 -0.12 7.87 -10.73
C GLY A 117 0.27 9.12 -9.93
N PRO A 118 -0.53 9.48 -8.93
CA PRO A 118 -0.25 10.59 -8.03
C PRO A 118 1.10 10.40 -7.32
N LEU A 119 1.83 11.51 -7.11
CA LEU A 119 3.11 11.48 -6.41
C LEU A 119 2.84 11.37 -4.90
N LEU A 120 3.25 10.26 -4.29
CA LEU A 120 3.46 10.23 -2.83
C LEU A 120 4.64 11.17 -2.59
N ALA A 121 4.34 12.42 -2.23
CA ALA A 121 5.37 13.39 -1.90
C ALA A 121 6.19 12.81 -0.74
N ALA A 122 7.36 12.25 -1.05
CA ALA A 122 8.42 12.12 -0.07
C ALA A 122 8.64 13.51 0.53
N PRO A 123 8.92 13.63 1.84
CA PRO A 123 9.17 14.92 2.45
C PRO A 123 10.20 15.64 1.59
N VAL A 124 9.78 16.80 1.07
CA VAL A 124 10.63 17.70 0.31
C VAL A 124 11.75 18.05 1.26
N TYR A 125 12.93 17.43 1.10
CA TYR A 125 14.11 17.88 1.82
C TYR A 125 14.50 19.20 1.13
N THR A 126 13.85 20.27 1.53
CA THR A 126 14.32 21.61 1.22
C THR A 126 15.63 21.75 1.98
N MET A 127 16.76 21.54 1.31
CA MET A 127 18.01 22.02 1.86
C MET A 127 17.88 23.54 1.95
N PRO A 128 17.98 24.14 3.14
CA PRO A 128 18.13 25.58 3.21
C PRO A 128 19.44 25.93 2.50
N VAL A 129 19.34 26.85 1.55
CA VAL A 129 20.47 27.61 0.99
C VAL A 129 21.11 28.44 2.09
#